data_AF-A0A3E1DDM2-F1
#
_entry.id   AF-A0A3E1DDM2-F1
#
_cell.length_a   1.000
_cell.length_b   1.000
_cell.length_c   1.000
_cell.angle_alpha   90.00
_cell.angle_beta   90.00
_cell.angle_gamma   90.00
#
_symmetry.space_group_name_H-M   'P 1'
#
loop_
_entity.id
_entity.type
_entity.pdbx_description
1 polymer ?
#
loop_
_entity_poly.entity_id
_entity_poly.type
_entity_poly.pdbx_seq_one_letter_code
_entity_poly.pdbx_strand_id
1 'polypeptide(L)' 'MIYHIIKQGQQKAISQACRVLQVSRSGYYTAKRRAEKPVICVASVQVKAAFVANQHCYGSRRIVDELKAQQIVMGR' A
#
# COMPACT_ATOMS: atom_id res chain seq x y z
N MET A 1 5.99 -19.51 -4.37
CA MET A 1 7.28 -20.20 -4.14
C MET A 1 8.44 -19.46 -4.82
N ILE A 2 8.46 -19.30 -6.15
CA ILE A 2 9.59 -18.69 -6.91
C ILE A 2 10.00 -17.28 -6.40
N TYR A 3 9.05 -16.42 -6.06
CA TYR A 3 9.34 -15.05 -5.61
C TYR A 3 10.05 -14.94 -4.25
N HIS A 4 10.00 -15.98 -3.40
CA HIS A 4 10.71 -15.97 -2.11
C HIS A 4 12.23 -16.07 -2.28
N ILE A 5 12.68 -16.80 -3.31
CA ILE A 5 14.10 -16.95 -3.64
C ILE A 5 14.67 -15.60 -4.10
N ILE A 6 13.89 -14.84 -4.88
CA ILE A 6 14.26 -13.48 -5.32
C ILE A 6 14.42 -12.53 -4.14
N LYS A 7 13.58 -12.65 -3.09
CA LYS A 7 13.64 -11.80 -1.89
C LYS A 7 14.92 -12.02 -1.07
N GLN A 8 15.48 -13.24 -1.07
CA GLN A 8 16.70 -13.56 -0.33
C GLN A 8 17.96 -13.05 -1.03
N GLY A 9 17.92 -12.88 -2.36
CA GLY A 9 18.95 -12.19 -3.13
C GLY A 9 18.90 -10.68 -2.86
N GLN A 10 20.06 -10.07 -2.66
CA GLN A 10 20.26 -8.63 -2.50
C GLN A 10 19.30 -7.78 -3.38
N GLN A 11 18.62 -6.79 -2.78
CA GLN A 11 17.61 -5.95 -3.46
C GLN A 11 18.09 -5.30 -4.77
N LYS A 12 19.41 -5.10 -4.92
CA LYS A 12 20.04 -4.51 -6.11
C LYS A 12 19.97 -5.40 -7.37
N ALA A 13 19.58 -6.67 -7.24
CA ALA A 13 19.60 -7.65 -8.35
C ALA A 13 18.22 -8.21 -8.75
N ILE A 14 17.10 -7.60 -8.31
CA ILE A 14 15.74 -8.11 -8.61
C ILE A 14 15.52 -8.30 -10.12
N SER A 15 15.99 -7.36 -10.93
CA SER A 15 15.84 -7.41 -12.39
C SER A 15 16.53 -8.63 -13.02
N GLN A 16 17.73 -8.97 -12.54
CA GLN A 16 18.54 -10.09 -12.98
C GLN A 16 17.96 -11.40 -12.46
N ALA A 17 17.53 -11.46 -11.20
CA ALA A 17 16.87 -12.61 -10.62
C ALA A 17 15.56 -12.95 -11.35
N CYS A 18 14.73 -11.95 -11.65
CA CYS A 18 13.51 -12.12 -12.46
C CYS A 18 13.83 -12.65 -13.88
N ARG A 19 14.90 -12.16 -14.51
CA ARG A 19 15.36 -12.63 -15.82
C ARG A 19 15.80 -14.09 -15.78
N VAL A 20 16.65 -14.46 -14.82
CA VAL A 20 17.15 -15.84 -14.66
C VAL A 20 16.00 -16.81 -14.40
N LEU A 21 15.03 -16.41 -13.57
CA LEU A 21 13.88 -17.23 -13.22
C LEU A 21 12.71 -17.13 -14.22
N GLN A 22 12.89 -16.40 -15.34
CA GLN A 22 11.88 -16.21 -16.39
C GLN A 22 10.52 -15.73 -15.86
N VAL A 23 10.54 -14.84 -14.85
CA VAL A 23 9.34 -14.23 -14.28
C VAL A 23 9.29 -12.73 -14.55
N SER A 24 8.07 -12.18 -14.66
CA SER A 24 7.90 -10.74 -14.83
C SER A 24 8.22 -9.99 -13.52
N ARG A 25 8.84 -8.81 -13.67
CA ARG A 25 9.07 -7.91 -12.52
C ARG A 25 7.75 -7.47 -11.87
N SER A 26 6.72 -7.22 -12.69
CA SER A 26 5.39 -6.87 -12.20
C SER A 26 4.80 -7.97 -11.32
N GLY A 27 4.88 -9.24 -11.75
CA GLY A 27 4.44 -10.39 -10.96
C GLY A 27 5.18 -10.50 -9.62
N TYR A 28 6.50 -10.27 -9.61
CA TYR A 28 7.28 -10.22 -8.37
C TYR A 28 6.78 -9.13 -7.40
N TYR A 29 6.60 -7.90 -7.88
CA TYR A 29 6.12 -6.80 -7.02
C TYR A 29 4.68 -7.01 -6.55
N THR A 30 3.80 -7.58 -7.37
CA THR A 30 2.45 -7.95 -6.94
C THR A 30 2.48 -9.02 -5.85
N ALA A 31 3.31 -10.05 -6.00
CA ALA A 31 3.47 -11.09 -4.98
C ALA A 31 4.09 -10.54 -3.69
N LYS A 32 5.10 -9.66 -3.81
CA LYS A 32 5.72 -8.96 -2.68
C LYS A 32 4.70 -8.12 -1.93
N ARG A 33 3.92 -7.29 -2.63
CA ARG A 33 2.85 -6.47 -2.03
C ARG A 33 1.76 -7.29 -1.33
N ARG A 34 1.42 -8.48 -1.87
CA ARG A 34 0.46 -9.39 -1.22
C ARG A 34 1.01 -10.04 0.04
N ALA A 35 2.31 -10.31 0.07
CA ALA A 35 3.00 -10.88 1.22
C ALA A 35 3.24 -9.84 2.33
N GLU A 36 3.36 -8.56 1.97
CA GLU A 36 3.41 -7.45 2.91
C GLU A 36 2.02 -7.25 3.53
N LYS A 37 1.91 -7.48 4.84
CA LYS A 37 0.68 -7.18 5.56
C LYS A 37 0.44 -5.67 5.52
N PRO A 38 -0.77 -5.19 5.22
CA PRO A 38 -1.06 -3.77 5.30
C PRO A 38 -0.83 -3.31 6.75
N VAL A 39 0.01 -2.30 6.91
CA VAL A 39 0.22 -1.67 8.22
C VAL A 39 -1.01 -0.83 8.51
N ILE A 40 -1.86 -1.29 9.42
CA ILE A 40 -3.00 -0.52 9.91
C ILE A 40 -2.44 0.50 10.89
N CYS A 41 -2.56 1.78 10.56
CA CYS A 41 -2.22 2.89 11.46
C CYS A 41 -3.49 3.62 11.91
N VAL A 42 -3.42 4.33 13.04
CA VAL A 42 -4.56 5.10 13.58
C VAL A 42 -5.15 6.04 12.52
N ALA A 43 -4.28 6.71 11.74
CA ALA A 43 -4.68 7.56 10.63
C ALA A 43 -5.54 6.82 9.59
N SER A 44 -5.19 5.60 9.21
CA SER A 44 -5.96 4.80 8.24
C SER A 44 -7.37 4.47 8.74
N VAL A 45 -7.53 4.30 10.06
CA VAL A 45 -8.84 4.06 10.69
C VAL A 45 -9.68 5.33 10.66
N GLN A 46 -9.10 6.49 10.99
CA GLN A 46 -9.78 7.79 10.97
C GLN A 46 -10.25 8.17 9.57
N VAL A 47 -9.41 7.96 8.54
CA VAL A 47 -9.80 8.15 7.13
C VAL A 47 -10.98 7.27 6.76
N LYS A 48 -10.92 5.98 7.14
CA LYS A 48 -12.01 5.04 6.83
C LYS A 48 -13.30 5.44 7.56
N ALA A 49 -13.21 5.90 8.80
CA ALA A 49 -14.36 6.37 9.56
C ALA A 49 -15.01 7.60 8.89
N ALA A 50 -14.22 8.61 8.50
CA ALA A 50 -14.71 9.78 7.79
C ALA A 50 -15.33 9.43 6.41
N PHE A 51 -14.77 8.44 5.71
CA PHE A 51 -15.30 7.96 4.44
C PHE A 51 -16.66 7.26 4.60
N VAL A 52 -16.79 6.40 5.60
CA VAL A 52 -18.04 5.67 5.91
C VAL A 52 -19.12 6.65 6.39
N ALA A 53 -18.76 7.59 7.26
CA ALA A 53 -19.69 8.62 7.76
C ALA A 53 -20.30 9.45 6.61
N ASN A 54 -19.53 9.68 5.54
CA ASN A 54 -19.96 10.41 4.35
C ASN A 54 -20.45 9.50 3.21
N GLN A 55 -21.01 8.34 3.55
CA GLN A 55 -21.66 7.40 2.62
C GLN A 55 -20.77 6.99 1.43
N HIS A 56 -19.46 6.96 1.63
CA HIS A 56 -18.49 6.61 0.59
C HIS A 56 -18.43 7.60 -0.60
N CYS A 57 -19.03 8.79 -0.48
CA CYS A 57 -19.10 9.78 -1.56
C CYS A 57 -17.93 10.77 -1.56
N TYR A 58 -17.21 10.90 -0.45
CA TYR A 58 -16.15 11.89 -0.32
C TYR A 58 -14.83 11.37 -0.89
N GLY A 59 -14.27 12.14 -1.82
CA GLY A 59 -12.89 11.94 -2.28
C GLY A 59 -11.86 12.40 -1.25
N SER A 60 -10.59 12.09 -1.50
CA SER A 60 -9.49 12.34 -0.56
C SER A 60 -9.45 13.77 -0.01
N ARG A 61 -9.67 14.77 -0.86
CA ARG A 61 -9.66 16.18 -0.44
C ARG A 61 -10.74 16.50 0.59
N ARG A 62 -11.98 16.06 0.33
CA ARG A 62 -13.11 16.27 1.23
C ARG A 62 -12.94 15.52 2.55
N ILE A 63 -12.36 14.32 2.51
CA ILE A 63 -12.01 13.57 3.72
C ILE A 63 -10.97 14.33 4.56
N VAL A 64 -9.94 14.92 3.93
CA VAL A 64 -8.94 15.73 4.65
C VAL A 64 -9.58 16.95 5.29
N ASP A 65 -10.49 17.64 4.58
CA ASP A 65 -11.20 18.79 5.11
C ASP A 65 -12.08 18.40 6.32
N GLU A 66 -12.77 17.26 6.25
CA GLU A 66 -13.58 16.69 7.35
C GLU A 66 -12.71 16.34 8.57
N LEU A 67 -11.58 15.66 8.35
CA LEU A 67 -10.64 15.31 9.42
C LEU A 67 -10.03 16.56 10.05
N LYS A 68 -9.74 17.59 9.25
CA LYS A 68 -9.26 18.88 9.75
C LYS A 68 -10.33 19.58 10.60
N ALA A 69 -11.60 19.50 10.25
CA ALA A 69 -12.70 20.00 11.08
C ALA A 69 -12.75 19.28 12.45
N GLN A 70 -12.42 17.99 12.47
CA GLN A 70 -12.27 17.18 13.69
C GLN A 70 -10.93 17.39 14.42
N GLN A 71 -10.15 18.42 14.06
CA GLN A 71 -8.81 18.73 14.62
C GLN A 71 -7.75 17.65 14.36
N ILE A 72 -7.98 16.74 13.41
CA ILE A 72 -7.03 15.72 12.99
C ILE A 72 -6.26 16.25 11.78
N VAL A 73 -4.99 16.60 11.96
CA VAL A 73 -4.13 17.11 10.89
C VAL A 73 -3.57 15.95 10.06
N MET A 74 -3.92 15.90 8.78
CA MET A 74 -3.51 14.89 7.82
C MET A 74 -2.96 15.52 6.54
N GLY A 75 -1.89 14.93 6.01
CA GLY A 75 -1.34 15.28 4.70
C GLY A 75 -2.24 14.80 3.56
N ARG A 76 -1.97 15.28 2.34
CA ARG A 76 -2.68 14.85 1.13
C ARG A 76 -1.87 13.84 0.32
#